data_AF-A0A2V5QJS5-F1
#
_entry.id   AF-A0A2V5QJS5-F1
#
_cell.length_a   1.000
_cell.length_b   1.000
_cell.length_c   1.000
_cell.angle_alpha   90.00
_cell.angle_beta   90.00
_cell.angle_gamma   90.00
#
_symmetry.space_group_name_H-M   'P 1'
#
loop_
_entity.id
_entity.type
_entity.pdbx_description
1 polymer ?
#
loop_
_entity_poly.entity_id
_entity_poly.type
_entity_poly.pdbx_seq_one_letter_code
_entity_poly.pdbx_strand_id
1 'polypeptide(L)'
;MHSAIQLLSVDFDGTLVSRISEPVLDAQCMELIRELQKAGAIWAINTGRSVDLLESGLADFAFPIRPDFILTTERDVFRPGRNGDNWEPFGDWNARCARDHAELF
;
A
#
# COMPACT_ATOMS: atom_id res chain seq x y z
N MET A 1 12.03 -10.08 19.61
CA MET A 1 11.86 -11.27 18.75
C MET A 1 11.55 -10.76 17.35
N HIS A 2 12.34 -11.10 16.34
CA HIS A 2 11.98 -10.74 14.95
C HIS A 2 10.78 -11.59 14.54
N SER A 3 9.75 -10.97 13.98
CA SER A 3 8.66 -11.69 13.32
C SER A 3 9.23 -12.54 12.18
N ALA A 4 8.70 -13.75 11.98
CA ALA A 4 9.03 -14.56 10.80
C ALA A 4 8.55 -13.90 9.50
N ILE A 5 7.51 -13.05 9.59
CA ILE A 5 7.00 -12.28 8.47
C ILE A 5 7.83 -10.99 8.37
N GLN A 6 8.51 -10.80 7.23
CA GLN A 6 9.33 -9.62 6.95
C GLN A 6 8.64 -8.62 6.02
N LEU A 7 7.69 -9.08 5.20
CA LEU A 7 6.94 -8.27 4.26
C LEU A 7 5.49 -8.75 4.23
N LEU A 8 4.56 -7.81 4.35
CA LEU A 8 3.15 -8.01 4.15
C LEU A 8 2.69 -7.12 3.01
N SER A 9 2.32 -7.71 1.87
CA SER A 9 1.73 -7.01 0.72
C SER A 9 0.26 -7.38 0.64
N VAL A 10 -0.63 -6.40 0.78
CA VAL A 10 -2.07 -6.64 0.92
C VAL A 10 -2.84 -5.86 -0.14
N ASP A 11 -3.81 -6.52 -0.75
CA ASP A 11 -4.76 -5.85 -1.64
C ASP A 11 -5.66 -4.86 -0.88
N PHE A 12 -6.23 -3.89 -1.61
CA PHE A 12 -7.04 -2.82 -1.03
C PHE A 12 -8.54 -3.11 -1.08
N ASP A 13 -9.15 -3.04 -2.26
CA ASP A 13 -10.60 -3.15 -2.45
C ASP A 13 -11.07 -4.61 -2.35
N GLY A 14 -11.98 -4.89 -1.42
CA GLY A 14 -12.45 -6.26 -1.17
C GLY A 14 -11.53 -7.07 -0.25
N THR A 15 -10.39 -6.50 0.16
CA THR A 15 -9.45 -7.12 1.09
C THR A 15 -9.30 -6.31 2.38
N LEU A 16 -8.68 -5.11 2.31
CA LEU A 16 -8.61 -4.20 3.46
C LEU A 16 -9.91 -3.42 3.65
N VAL A 17 -10.52 -3.01 2.54
CA VAL A 17 -11.75 -2.21 2.49
C VAL A 17 -12.89 -3.08 1.98
N SER A 18 -13.89 -3.30 2.82
CA SER A 18 -15.14 -3.93 2.39
C SER A 18 -16.15 -2.88 1.93
N ARG A 19 -16.63 -3.01 0.69
CA ARG A 19 -17.67 -2.12 0.14
C ARG A 19 -19.10 -2.58 0.46
N ILE A 20 -19.25 -3.74 1.09
CA ILE A 20 -20.55 -4.40 1.30
C ILE A 20 -20.84 -4.71 2.78
N SER A 21 -19.93 -4.37 3.69
CA SER A 21 -20.11 -4.57 5.13
C SER A 21 -19.86 -3.30 5.92
N GLU A 22 -20.51 -3.21 7.09
CA GLU A 22 -20.17 -2.26 8.14
C GLU A 22 -19.57 -3.04 9.33
N PRO A 23 -18.38 -2.68 9.83
CA PRO A 23 -17.53 -1.57 9.38
C PRO A 23 -16.82 -1.86 8.05
N VAL A 24 -16.44 -0.78 7.34
CA VAL A 24 -15.68 -0.84 6.08
C VAL A 24 -14.27 -1.39 6.28
N LEU A 25 -13.69 -1.14 7.45
CA LEU A 25 -12.37 -1.64 7.88
C LEU A 25 -12.52 -2.54 9.09
N ASP A 26 -11.83 -3.67 9.08
CA ASP A 26 -11.74 -4.53 10.27
C ASP A 26 -10.67 -4.00 11.24
N ALA A 27 -11.12 -3.53 12.41
CA ALA A 27 -10.23 -2.90 13.39
C ALA A 27 -9.17 -3.86 13.94
N GLN A 28 -9.49 -5.15 14.09
CA GLN A 28 -8.54 -6.14 14.61
C GLN A 28 -7.46 -6.47 13.58
N CYS A 29 -7.83 -6.58 12.31
CA CYS A 29 -6.91 -6.74 11.20
C CYS A 29 -5.92 -5.57 11.14
N MET A 30 -6.42 -4.34 11.19
CA MET A 30 -5.58 -3.14 11.18
C MET A 30 -4.60 -3.09 12.37
N GLU A 31 -5.04 -3.55 13.55
CA GLU A 31 -4.18 -3.66 14.72
C GLU A 31 -3.04 -4.68 14.51
N LEU A 32 -3.36 -5.86 13.97
CA LEU A 32 -2.35 -6.89 13.71
C LEU A 32 -1.31 -6.43 12.69
N ILE A 33 -1.73 -5.72 11.65
CA ILE A 33 -0.83 -5.13 10.66
C ILE A 33 0.10 -4.12 11.34
N ARG A 34 -0.45 -3.25 12.20
CA ARG A 34 0.33 -2.27 12.95
C ARG A 34 1.39 -2.92 13.82
N GLU A 35 1.05 -3.99 14.54
CA GLU A 35 2.00 -4.67 15.41
C GLU A 35 3.09 -5.42 14.62
N LEU A 36 2.76 -5.98 13.45
CA LEU A 36 3.76 -6.52 12.53
C LEU A 36 4.71 -5.43 12.03
N GLN A 37 4.18 -4.27 11.64
CA GLN A 37 4.98 -3.13 11.18
C GLN A 37 5.91 -2.62 12.29
N LYS A 38 5.41 -2.45 13.52
CA LYS A 38 6.22 -2.09 14.70
C LYS A 38 7.29 -3.12 15.04
N ALA A 39 7.04 -4.41 14.77
CA ALA A 39 8.00 -5.49 14.93
C ALA A 39 9.08 -5.52 13.82
N GLY A 40 9.03 -4.59 12.86
CA GLY A 40 10.03 -4.41 11.80
C GLY A 40 9.67 -5.08 10.48
N ALA A 41 8.46 -5.62 10.32
CA ALA A 41 7.99 -6.05 9.02
C ALA A 41 7.66 -4.83 8.15
N ILE A 42 7.95 -4.91 6.86
CA ILE A 42 7.50 -3.93 5.88
C ILE A 42 6.03 -4.22 5.57
N TRP A 43 5.18 -3.21 5.57
CA TRP A 43 3.81 -3.33 5.11
C TRP A 43 3.57 -2.49 3.85
N ALA A 44 2.97 -3.10 2.83
CA ALA A 44 2.65 -2.46 1.58
C ALA A 44 1.18 -2.72 1.18
N ILE A 45 0.54 -1.69 0.62
CA ILE A 45 -0.74 -1.87 -0.08
C ILE A 45 -0.43 -2.11 -1.56
N ASN A 46 -0.98 -3.18 -2.14
CA ASN A 46 -0.82 -3.53 -3.55
C ASN A 46 -2.18 -3.49 -4.25
N THR A 47 -2.37 -2.56 -5.18
CA THR A 47 -3.68 -2.31 -5.76
C THR A 47 -3.58 -1.87 -7.22
N GLY A 48 -4.63 -2.12 -7.99
CA GLY A 48 -4.81 -1.56 -9.32
C GLY A 48 -5.13 -0.06 -9.34
N ARG A 49 -5.39 0.57 -8.18
CA ARG A 49 -5.60 2.03 -8.10
C ARG A 49 -4.35 2.80 -8.51
N SER A 50 -4.54 4.01 -9.05
CA SER A 50 -3.48 5.01 -9.14
C SER A 50 -3.16 5.59 -7.75
N VAL A 51 -2.06 6.34 -7.64
CA VAL A 51 -1.67 7.03 -6.39
C VAL A 51 -2.81 7.92 -5.88
N ASP A 52 -3.35 8.81 -6.71
CA ASP A 52 -4.40 9.77 -6.32
C ASP A 52 -5.68 9.07 -5.81
N LEU A 53 -6.07 7.97 -6.46
CA LEU A 53 -7.26 7.19 -6.08
C LEU A 53 -7.04 6.39 -4.79
N LEU A 54 -5.80 5.94 -4.54
CA LEU A 54 -5.46 5.30 -3.28
C LEU A 54 -5.42 6.31 -2.14
N GLU A 55 -4.79 7.47 -2.32
CA GLU A 55 -4.72 8.54 -1.31
C GLU A 55 -6.11 9.00 -0.87
N SER A 56 -7.00 9.23 -1.83
CA SER A 56 -8.40 9.58 -1.54
C SER A 56 -9.08 8.47 -0.73
N GLY A 57 -8.87 7.20 -1.09
CA GLY A 57 -9.40 6.07 -0.32
C GLY A 57 -8.85 5.98 1.11
N LEU A 58 -7.55 6.22 1.32
CA LEU A 58 -6.95 6.22 2.66
C LEU A 58 -7.53 7.34 3.53
N ALA A 59 -7.78 8.51 2.94
CA ALA A 59 -8.39 9.65 3.63
C ALA A 59 -9.87 9.38 3.96
N ASP A 60 -10.65 8.92 2.97
CA ASP A 60 -12.10 8.67 3.10
C ASP A 60 -12.41 7.63 4.18
N PHE A 61 -11.58 6.59 4.29
CA PHE A 61 -11.75 5.54 5.29
C PHE A 61 -10.98 5.80 6.60
N ALA A 62 -10.36 6.98 6.75
CA ALA A 62 -9.60 7.38 7.92
C ALA A 62 -8.61 6.29 8.38
N PHE A 63 -7.76 5.82 7.46
CA PHE A 63 -6.87 4.69 7.72
C PHE A 63 -6.00 4.94 8.97
N PRO A 64 -5.97 4.01 9.94
CA PRO A 64 -5.35 4.25 11.24
C PRO A 64 -3.81 4.15 11.21
N ILE A 65 -3.25 3.63 10.13
CA ILE A 65 -1.81 3.42 9.93
C ILE A 65 -1.45 3.69 8.47
N ARG A 66 -0.23 4.19 8.24
CA ARG A 66 0.30 4.46 6.90
C ARG A 66 1.19 3.29 6.44
N PRO A 67 1.03 2.79 5.20
CA PRO A 67 1.91 1.74 4.69
C PRO A 67 3.31 2.29 4.39
N ASP A 68 4.32 1.42 4.47
CA ASP A 68 5.71 1.76 4.15
C ASP A 68 5.92 1.91 2.64
N PHE A 69 5.12 1.20 1.85
CA PHE A 69 5.11 1.28 0.40
C PHE A 69 3.69 1.18 -0.14
N ILE A 70 3.47 1.76 -1.32
CA ILE A 70 2.28 1.47 -2.13
C ILE A 70 2.74 0.93 -3.48
N LEU A 71 2.07 -0.12 -3.92
CA LEU A 71 2.17 -0.66 -5.26
C LEU A 71 0.87 -0.30 -5.97
N THR A 72 0.97 0.55 -6.99
CA THR A 72 -0.18 1.08 -7.73
C THR A 72 -0.16 0.57 -9.16
N THR A 73 -1.30 0.63 -9.84
CA THR A 73 -1.47 0.18 -11.24
C THR A 73 -0.89 -1.22 -11.48
N GLU A 74 -0.87 -2.05 -10.42
CA GLU A 74 -0.30 -3.41 -10.35
C GLU A 74 1.19 -3.53 -10.71
N ARG A 75 1.91 -2.42 -10.90
CA ARG A 75 3.31 -2.44 -11.39
C ARG A 75 4.22 -1.37 -10.79
N ASP A 76 3.68 -0.22 -10.44
CA ASP A 76 4.46 0.93 -9.99
C ASP A 76 4.65 0.88 -8.48
N VAL A 77 5.87 1.16 -7.99
CA VAL A 77 6.23 1.12 -6.57
C VAL A 77 6.55 2.53 -6.09
N PHE A 78 5.95 2.93 -4.98
CA PHE A 78 6.20 4.21 -4.33
C PHE A 78 6.47 4.03 -2.84
N ARG A 79 7.24 4.97 -2.29
CA ARG A 79 7.50 5.11 -0.85
C ARG A 79 7.06 6.49 -0.37
N PRO A 80 6.86 6.70 0.94
CA PRO A 80 6.66 8.03 1.47
C PRO A 80 7.84 8.93 1.09
N GLY A 81 7.52 10.13 0.62
CA GLY A 81 8.51 11.14 0.28
C GLY A 81 9.20 11.68 1.53
N ARG A 82 10.24 12.49 1.33
CA ARG A 82 11.08 12.99 2.44
C ARG A 82 10.31 13.76 3.51
N ASN A 83 9.22 14.42 3.11
CA ASN A 83 8.37 15.20 4.00
C ASN A 83 7.20 14.38 4.59
N GLY A 84 7.11 13.08 4.26
CA GLY A 84 6.08 12.17 4.77
C GLY A 84 4.70 12.32 4.14
N ASP A 85 4.40 13.43 3.47
CA ASP A 85 3.05 13.71 2.94
C ASP A 85 2.80 13.02 1.60
N ASN A 86 3.71 13.16 0.64
CA ASN A 86 3.53 12.68 -0.74
C ASN A 86 4.15 11.30 -0.96
N TRP A 87 3.77 10.64 -2.06
CA TRP A 87 4.43 9.42 -2.54
C TRP A 87 5.50 9.75 -3.58
N GLU A 88 6.67 9.15 -3.44
CA GLU A 88 7.78 9.27 -4.39
C GLU A 88 8.07 7.92 -5.06
N PRO A 89 8.35 7.87 -6.37
CA PRO A 89 8.76 6.65 -7.05
C PRO A 89 9.95 5.98 -6.37
N PHE A 90 9.92 4.65 -6.28
CA PHE A 90 11.01 3.89 -5.70
C PHE A 90 12.16 3.70 -6.70
N GLY A 91 13.12 4.64 -6.67
CA GLY A 91 14.28 4.59 -7.55
C GLY A 91 13.89 4.70 -9.03
N ASP A 92 14.41 3.80 -9.86
CA ASP A 92 14.14 3.76 -11.30
C ASP A 92 13.08 2.70 -11.70
N TRP A 93 12.46 2.02 -10.73
CA TRP A 93 11.56 0.88 -10.97
C TRP A 93 10.43 1.24 -11.94
N ASN A 94 9.65 2.27 -11.63
CA ASN A 94 8.48 2.66 -12.44
C ASN A 94 8.88 3.07 -13.86
N ALA A 95 10.06 3.69 -14.01
CA ALA A 95 10.58 4.07 -15.33
C ALA A 95 10.97 2.85 -16.17
N ARG A 96 11.52 1.80 -15.53
CA ARG A 96 11.80 0.52 -16.18
C ARG A 96 10.50 -0.20 -16.56
N CYS A 97 9.53 -0.28 -15.65
CA CYS A 97 8.21 -0.86 -15.94
C CYS A 97 7.50 -0.15 -17.09
N ALA A 98 7.55 1.19 -17.14
CA ALA A 98 6.95 1.96 -18.23
C ALA A 98 7.60 1.67 -19.59
N ARG A 99 8.94 1.51 -19.62
CA ARG A 99 9.68 1.14 -20.83
C ARG A 99 9.29 -0.26 -21.32
N ASP A 100 9.37 -1.24 -20.43
CA ASP A 100 9.07 -2.64 -20.76
C ASP A 100 7.60 -2.79 -21.22
N HIS A 101 6.67 -2.05 -20.60
CA HIS A 101 5.27 -2.08 -21.00
C HIS A 101 5.03 -1.47 -22.39
N ALA A 102 5.69 -0.36 -22.72
CA ALA A 102 5.58 0.26 -24.04
C ALA A 102 6.23 -0.55 -25.17
N GLU A 103 7.14 -1.48 -24.84
CA GLU A 103 7.71 -2.42 -25.81
C GLU A 103 6.77 -3.62 -26.09
N LEU A 104 5.91 -3.98 -25.12
CA LEU A 104 5.05 -5.16 -25.18
C LEU A 104 3.62 -4.88 -25.67
N PHE A 105 3.13 -3.65 -25.53
CA PHE A 105 1.74 -3.23 -25.84
C PHE A 105 1.71 -1.92 -26.62
#